data_AF-I4HL43-F1
#
_entry.id   AF-I4HL43-F1
#
_cell.length_a   1.000
_cell.length_b   1.000
_cell.length_c   1.000
_cell.angle_alpha   90.00
_cell.angle_beta   90.00
_cell.angle_gamma   90.00
#
_symmetry.space_group_name_H-M   'P 1'
#
loop_
_entity.id
_entity.type
_entity.pdbx_description
1 polymer ?
#
loop_
_entity_poly.entity_id
_entity_poly.type
_entity_poly.pdbx_seq_one_letter_code
_entity_poly.pdbx_strand_id
1 'polypeptide(L)'
;MIGLRQEILQQDYRGLYLAWLKAIDLSEGYIDIDKTQLEPPLPPGLNQLSASQKAFTEIFELDEHLLNVACASSGKLTTISKQTWQQAISQLSASERQDFLLRLAKGEHNLSAKFKQKLSQLIPTSPPSNQARRTVQELLEAASEEEKKAEKRRQQEAEAKRIEELQTLAKREAQVWQQVESLIQKAQSKSYDEAVKLLVKLRDLAEYQNGLPVFQERLNQIYEQYSNRSGLKRRLQEIGLTDSK
;
A
#
# COMPACT_ATOMS: atom_id res chain seq x y z
N MET A 1 17.22 -4.01 13.84
CA MET A 1 17.10 -5.43 14.26
C MET A 1 17.11 -5.68 15.78
N ILE A 2 17.75 -4.84 16.63
CA ILE A 2 17.74 -5.05 18.10
C ILE A 2 16.31 -5.06 18.69
N GLY A 3 15.39 -4.27 18.10
CA GLY A 3 13.98 -4.21 18.51
C GLY A 3 13.24 -5.55 18.36
N LEU A 4 13.43 -6.28 17.25
CA LEU A 4 12.79 -7.60 17.05
C LEU A 4 13.22 -8.61 18.12
N ARG A 5 14.51 -8.59 18.51
CA ARG A 5 15.00 -9.44 19.61
C ARG A 5 14.29 -9.13 20.92
N GLN A 6 14.10 -7.85 21.24
CA GLN A 6 13.39 -7.44 22.45
C GLN A 6 11.91 -7.83 22.40
N GLU A 7 11.28 -7.70 21.23
CA GLU A 7 9.89 -8.12 21.00
C GLU A 7 9.72 -9.63 21.23
N ILE A 8 10.59 -10.47 20.68
CA ILE A 8 10.57 -11.93 20.90
C ILE A 8 10.74 -12.25 22.39
N LEU A 9 11.65 -11.58 23.10
CA LEU A 9 11.80 -11.75 24.55
C LEU A 9 10.55 -11.36 25.33
N GLN A 10 9.75 -10.43 24.80
CA GLN A 10 8.46 -10.02 25.37
C GLN A 10 7.28 -10.88 24.88
N GLN A 11 7.55 -12.00 24.20
CA GLN A 11 6.57 -12.91 23.60
C GLN A 11 5.75 -12.29 22.46
N ASP A 12 6.25 -11.21 21.87
CA ASP A 12 5.72 -10.69 20.62
C ASP A 12 6.36 -11.43 19.44
N TYR A 13 5.66 -12.46 18.98
CA TYR A 13 6.11 -13.33 17.89
C TYR A 13 5.68 -12.84 16.50
N ARG A 14 5.09 -11.64 16.38
CA ARG A 14 4.72 -11.07 15.07
C ARG A 14 5.92 -10.99 14.13
N GLY A 15 7.09 -10.61 14.64
CA GLY A 15 8.34 -10.60 13.86
C GLY A 15 8.73 -11.97 13.29
N LEU A 16 8.50 -13.06 14.04
CA LEU A 16 8.76 -14.42 13.55
C LEU A 16 7.75 -14.83 12.47
N TYR A 17 6.49 -14.45 12.64
CA TYR A 17 5.47 -14.70 11.63
C TYR A 17 5.74 -13.93 10.32
N LEU A 18 6.17 -12.66 10.40
CA LEU A 18 6.59 -11.88 9.23
C LEU A 18 7.78 -12.52 8.51
N ALA A 19 8.75 -13.05 9.26
CA ALA A 19 9.87 -13.79 8.67
C ALA A 19 9.41 -15.09 7.99
N TRP A 20 8.42 -15.78 8.57
CA TRP A 20 7.81 -16.96 7.95
C TRP A 20 7.05 -16.61 6.67
N LEU A 21 6.27 -15.51 6.66
CA LEU A 21 5.64 -15.01 5.43
C LEU A 21 6.68 -14.75 4.33
N LYS A 22 7.82 -14.15 4.69
CA LYS A 22 8.90 -13.94 3.71
C LYS A 22 9.49 -15.26 3.21
N ALA A 23 9.61 -16.26 4.07
CA ALA A 23 10.13 -17.57 3.67
C ALA A 23 9.22 -18.27 2.66
N ILE A 24 7.89 -18.20 2.83
CA ILE A 24 6.93 -18.79 1.87
C ILE A 24 6.86 -18.02 0.55
N ASP A 25 7.03 -16.70 0.60
CA ASP A 25 7.14 -15.84 -0.59
C ASP A 25 8.38 -16.19 -1.43
N LEU A 26 9.52 -16.48 -0.79
CA LEU A 26 10.77 -16.90 -1.44
C LEU A 26 10.75 -18.34 -2.01
N SER A 27 9.67 -19.10 -1.80
CA SER A 27 9.60 -20.52 -2.18
C SER A 27 9.53 -20.76 -3.70
N GLU A 28 9.28 -19.73 -4.50
CA GLU A 28 9.48 -19.79 -5.96
C GLU A 28 10.99 -19.75 -6.29
N GLY A 29 11.69 -20.86 -6.01
CA GLY A 29 13.02 -21.15 -6.54
C GLY A 29 14.14 -21.36 -5.51
N TYR A 30 13.95 -21.01 -4.23
CA TYR A 30 15.03 -21.08 -3.23
C TYR A 30 14.79 -22.07 -2.08
N ILE A 31 13.54 -22.35 -1.74
CA ILE A 31 13.18 -23.23 -0.61
C ILE A 31 11.99 -24.09 -1.04
N ASP A 32 12.15 -25.41 -1.03
CA ASP A 32 11.04 -26.34 -1.25
C ASP A 32 10.16 -26.36 0.01
N ILE A 33 9.14 -25.50 0.02
CA ILE A 33 8.16 -25.43 1.10
C ILE A 33 6.96 -26.25 0.68
N ASP A 34 6.59 -27.20 1.54
CA ASP A 34 5.37 -27.99 1.39
C ASP A 34 4.16 -27.06 1.41
N LYS A 35 3.55 -26.85 0.24
CA LYS A 35 2.38 -25.97 0.08
C LYS A 35 1.14 -26.51 0.82
N THR A 36 1.13 -27.79 1.20
CA THR A 36 0.08 -28.39 2.03
C THR A 36 0.29 -28.16 3.53
N GLN A 37 1.45 -27.63 3.92
CA GLN A 37 1.73 -27.27 5.30
C GLN A 37 0.72 -26.24 5.80
N LEU A 38 0.27 -26.42 7.04
CA LEU A 38 -0.63 -25.48 7.68
C LEU A 38 0.10 -24.20 8.10
N GLU A 39 -0.60 -23.08 7.94
CA GLU A 39 -0.19 -21.78 8.46
C GLU A 39 0.11 -21.89 9.97
N PRO A 40 1.26 -21.36 10.45
CA PRO A 40 1.57 -21.33 11.86
C PRO A 40 0.52 -20.50 12.63
N PRO A 41 0.45 -20.63 13.95
CA PRO A 41 -0.48 -19.84 14.75
C PRO A 41 -0.35 -18.33 14.45
N LEU A 42 -1.43 -17.74 13.95
CA LEU A 42 -1.47 -16.34 13.55
C LEU A 42 -1.42 -15.43 14.78
N PRO A 43 -0.36 -14.62 14.97
CA PRO A 43 -0.29 -13.72 16.10
C PRO A 43 -1.32 -12.59 15.95
N PRO A 44 -1.96 -12.15 17.05
CA PRO A 44 -2.86 -11.00 17.02
C PRO A 44 -2.10 -9.69 16.79
N GLY A 45 -2.75 -8.71 16.16
CA GLY A 45 -2.23 -7.36 16.00
C GLY A 45 -1.26 -7.18 14.84
N LEU A 46 -1.35 -8.00 13.79
CA LEU A 46 -0.57 -7.79 12.55
C LEU A 46 -0.94 -6.50 11.83
N ASN A 47 -2.17 -6.01 12.01
CA ASN A 47 -2.60 -4.71 11.51
C ASN A 47 -1.97 -3.51 12.25
N GLN A 48 -1.19 -3.74 13.31
CA GLN A 48 -0.58 -2.69 14.14
C GLN A 48 0.91 -3.00 14.37
N LEU A 49 1.68 -3.08 13.28
CA LEU A 49 3.11 -3.38 13.33
C LEU A 49 3.91 -2.32 14.11
N SER A 50 4.85 -2.79 14.93
CA SER A 50 5.84 -1.94 15.61
C SER A 50 6.80 -1.28 14.60
N ALA A 51 7.56 -0.27 15.02
CA ALA A 51 8.61 0.31 14.17
C ALA A 51 9.65 -0.73 13.71
N SER A 52 10.03 -1.68 14.58
CA SER A 52 10.96 -2.75 14.23
C SER A 52 10.38 -3.69 13.18
N GLN A 53 9.08 -4.00 13.28
CA GLN A 53 8.36 -4.89 12.37
C GLN A 53 8.14 -4.23 11.01
N LYS A 54 7.80 -2.93 10.97
CA LYS A 54 7.73 -2.16 9.72
C LYS A 54 9.09 -2.08 9.02
N ALA A 55 10.15 -1.79 9.78
CA ALA A 55 11.50 -1.82 9.22
C ALA A 55 11.87 -3.20 8.66
N PHE A 56 11.39 -4.29 9.28
CA PHE A 56 11.58 -5.64 8.74
C PHE A 56 10.84 -5.83 7.41
N THR A 57 9.55 -5.46 7.32
CA THR A 57 8.77 -5.62 6.09
C THR A 57 9.36 -4.80 4.94
N GLU A 58 9.90 -3.62 5.24
CA GLU A 58 10.57 -2.76 4.26
C GLU A 58 11.93 -3.33 3.81
N ILE A 59 12.80 -3.71 4.74
CA ILE A 59 14.17 -4.20 4.42
C ILE A 59 14.12 -5.52 3.64
N PHE A 60 13.20 -6.41 4.00
CA PHE A 60 13.08 -7.72 3.37
C PHE A 60 12.07 -7.74 2.21
N GLU A 61 11.52 -6.57 1.85
CA GLU A 61 10.55 -6.42 0.77
C GLU A 61 9.48 -7.52 0.84
N LEU A 62 8.79 -7.58 1.98
CA LEU A 62 7.72 -8.55 2.18
C LEU A 62 6.55 -8.19 1.26
N ASP A 63 6.01 -9.18 0.55
CA ASP A 63 4.84 -8.99 -0.31
C ASP A 63 3.68 -8.36 0.48
N GLU A 64 3.22 -7.20 0.02
CA GLU A 64 2.19 -6.40 0.68
C GLU A 64 0.83 -7.10 0.64
N HIS A 65 0.51 -7.80 -0.45
CA HIS A 65 -0.75 -8.52 -0.60
C HIS A 65 -0.82 -9.72 0.33
N LEU A 66 0.26 -10.48 0.45
CA LEU A 66 0.43 -11.58 1.39
C LEU A 66 0.30 -11.11 2.84
N LEU A 67 0.97 -10.01 3.18
CA LEU A 67 0.84 -9.38 4.50
C LEU A 67 -0.60 -8.91 4.77
N ASN A 68 -1.26 -8.29 3.79
CA ASN A 68 -2.64 -7.81 3.91
C ASN A 68 -3.63 -8.96 4.15
N VAL A 69 -3.48 -10.08 3.44
CA VAL A 69 -4.28 -11.29 3.64
C VAL A 69 -4.07 -11.87 5.03
N ALA A 70 -2.83 -11.91 5.53
CA ALA A 70 -2.55 -12.32 6.90
C ALA A 70 -3.15 -11.36 7.94
N CYS A 71 -3.07 -10.06 7.70
CA CYS A 71 -3.65 -9.03 8.57
C CYS A 71 -5.18 -9.13 8.67
N ALA A 72 -5.86 -9.45 7.56
CA ALA A 72 -7.32 -9.58 7.52
C ALA A 72 -7.84 -10.69 8.44
N SER A 73 -7.06 -11.76 8.64
CA SER A 73 -7.39 -12.86 9.55
C SER A 73 -6.82 -12.68 10.96
N SER A 74 -5.96 -11.67 11.19
CA SER A 74 -5.29 -11.46 12.47
C SER A 74 -6.27 -10.89 13.50
N GLY A 75 -6.28 -11.49 14.69
CA GLY A 75 -7.05 -10.98 15.82
C GLY A 75 -6.59 -9.57 16.24
N LYS A 76 -7.44 -8.85 16.98
CA LYS A 76 -7.05 -7.54 17.53
C LYS A 76 -5.88 -7.69 18.50
N LEU A 77 -4.97 -6.70 18.50
CA LEU A 77 -3.88 -6.64 19.46
C LEU A 77 -4.45 -6.68 20.88
N THR A 78 -4.20 -7.79 21.58
CA THR A 78 -4.73 -7.98 22.94
C THR A 78 -3.77 -7.31 23.90
N THR A 79 -4.17 -6.13 24.38
CA THR A 79 -3.41 -5.42 25.41
C THR A 79 -3.91 -5.90 26.76
N ILE A 80 -3.03 -6.51 27.56
CA ILE A 80 -3.38 -6.95 28.90
C ILE A 80 -3.65 -5.72 29.76
N SER A 81 -4.87 -5.61 30.31
CA SER A 81 -5.28 -4.46 31.11
C SER A 81 -4.47 -4.39 32.42
N LYS A 82 -4.34 -3.19 32.99
CA LYS A 82 -3.71 -3.00 34.31
C LYS A 82 -4.37 -3.87 35.39
N GLN A 83 -5.70 -4.01 35.34
CA GLN A 83 -6.46 -4.82 36.29
C GLN A 83 -6.11 -6.31 36.16
N THR A 84 -5.99 -6.82 34.93
CA THR A 84 -5.56 -8.21 34.66
C THR A 84 -4.14 -8.45 35.18
N TRP A 85 -3.22 -7.50 34.98
CA TRP A 85 -1.88 -7.58 35.57
C TRP A 85 -1.92 -7.59 37.09
N GLN A 86 -2.73 -6.74 37.72
CA GLN A 86 -2.88 -6.71 39.19
C GLN A 86 -3.42 -8.03 39.73
N GLN A 87 -4.42 -8.62 39.05
CA GLN A 87 -4.97 -9.92 39.41
C GLN A 87 -3.90 -11.01 39.30
N ALA A 88 -3.16 -11.09 38.20
CA ALA A 88 -2.07 -12.06 38.04
C ALA A 88 -0.96 -11.88 39.11
N ILE A 89 -0.59 -10.64 39.43
CA ILE A 89 0.39 -10.35 40.48
C ILE A 89 -0.13 -10.78 41.86
N SER A 90 -1.43 -10.59 42.13
CA SER A 90 -2.04 -10.98 43.40
C SER A 90 -2.05 -12.49 43.64
N GLN A 91 -2.07 -13.28 42.56
CA GLN A 91 -2.00 -14.75 42.63
C GLN A 91 -0.59 -15.28 42.95
N LEU A 92 0.46 -14.47 42.78
CA LEU A 92 1.82 -14.87 43.17
C LEU A 92 1.92 -15.00 44.70
N SER A 93 2.62 -16.04 45.14
CA SER A 93 2.96 -16.21 46.56
C SER A 93 3.89 -15.08 47.05
N ALA A 94 3.92 -14.84 48.37
CA ALA A 94 4.81 -13.83 48.95
C ALA A 94 6.29 -14.12 48.65
N SER A 95 6.67 -15.41 48.63
CA SER A 95 8.02 -15.85 48.27
C SER A 95 8.39 -15.50 46.83
N GLU A 96 7.50 -15.77 45.86
CA GLU A 96 7.73 -15.43 44.45
C GLU A 96 7.86 -13.92 44.24
N ARG A 97 7.04 -13.11 44.90
CA ARG A 97 7.15 -11.63 44.82
C ARG A 97 8.50 -11.17 45.37
N GLN A 98 8.92 -11.71 46.52
CA GLN A 98 10.20 -11.37 47.14
C GLN A 98 11.39 -11.77 46.25
N ASP A 99 11.36 -12.94 45.62
CA ASP A 99 12.38 -13.40 44.68
C ASP A 99 12.55 -12.43 43.50
N PHE A 100 11.45 -12.04 42.86
CA PHE A 100 11.50 -11.09 41.75
C PHE A 100 12.02 -9.71 42.17
N LEU A 101 11.67 -9.22 43.37
CA LEU A 101 12.20 -7.96 43.90
C LEU A 101 13.70 -8.03 44.21
N LEU A 102 14.18 -9.14 44.75
CA LEU A 102 15.61 -9.36 45.01
C LEU A 102 16.41 -9.43 43.71
N ARG A 103 15.89 -10.12 42.71
CA ARG A 103 16.49 -10.21 41.38
C ARG A 103 16.51 -8.86 40.66
N LEU A 104 15.49 -8.03 40.88
CA LEU A 104 15.44 -6.66 40.38
C LEU A 104 16.53 -5.80 41.03
N ALA A 105 16.69 -5.88 42.34
CA ALA A 105 17.74 -5.17 43.08
C ALA A 105 19.15 -5.57 42.64
N LYS A 106 19.35 -6.83 42.22
CA LYS A 106 20.61 -7.34 41.67
C LYS A 106 20.86 -6.95 40.21
N GLY A 107 19.90 -6.28 39.55
CA GLY A 107 20.05 -5.83 38.16
C GLY A 107 20.02 -6.96 37.12
N GLU A 108 19.29 -8.05 37.37
CA GLU A 108 19.23 -9.18 36.43
C GLU A 108 18.72 -8.75 35.05
N HIS A 109 19.46 -9.12 34.00
CA HIS A 109 19.08 -8.83 32.62
C HIS A 109 17.78 -9.55 32.22
N ASN A 110 16.92 -8.85 31.48
CA ASN A 110 15.62 -9.34 30.98
C ASN A 110 14.66 -9.82 32.08
N LEU A 111 14.82 -9.36 33.32
CA LEU A 111 13.92 -9.72 34.41
C LEU A 111 12.48 -9.33 34.12
N SER A 112 12.26 -8.19 33.45
CA SER A 112 10.93 -7.73 33.03
C SER A 112 10.25 -8.72 32.07
N ALA A 113 10.99 -9.32 31.14
CA ALA A 113 10.49 -10.35 30.23
C ALA A 113 10.16 -11.65 30.98
N LYS A 114 11.07 -12.12 31.84
CA LYS A 114 10.84 -13.32 32.69
C LYS A 114 9.64 -13.15 33.61
N PHE A 115 9.46 -11.95 34.17
CA PHE A 115 8.33 -11.64 35.04
C PHE A 115 7.02 -11.61 34.27
N LYS A 116 6.98 -10.94 33.11
CA LYS A 116 5.81 -10.96 32.21
C LYS A 116 5.46 -12.38 31.76
N GLN A 117 6.45 -13.23 31.48
CA GLN A 117 6.24 -14.64 31.15
C GLN A 117 5.61 -15.43 32.29
N LYS A 118 6.09 -15.25 33.52
CA LYS A 118 5.51 -15.90 34.69
C LYS A 118 4.07 -15.45 34.92
N LEU A 119 3.81 -14.15 34.78
CA LEU A 119 2.47 -13.59 34.93
C LEU A 119 1.52 -14.02 33.80
N SER A 120 1.99 -14.14 32.56
CA SER A 120 1.16 -14.58 31.43
C SER A 120 0.68 -16.02 31.58
N GLN A 121 1.41 -16.88 32.30
CA GLN A 121 0.95 -18.23 32.67
C GLN A 121 -0.23 -18.23 33.66
N LEU A 122 -0.42 -17.14 34.41
CA LEU A 122 -1.51 -16.98 35.39
C LEU A 122 -2.71 -16.25 34.81
N ILE A 123 -2.55 -15.64 33.63
CA ILE A 123 -3.63 -14.98 32.92
C ILE A 123 -4.28 -16.04 32.04
N PRO A 124 -5.61 -16.29 32.17
CA PRO A 124 -6.29 -17.19 31.25
C PRO A 124 -6.19 -16.60 29.84
N THR A 125 -5.41 -17.27 28.99
CA THR A 125 -5.34 -16.95 27.56
C THR A 125 -6.68 -17.29 26.91
N SER A 126 -7.11 -16.47 25.95
CA SER A 126 -8.24 -16.86 25.09
C SER A 126 -7.98 -18.25 24.49
N PRO A 127 -9.01 -19.10 24.37
CA PRO A 127 -8.84 -20.42 23.78
C PRO A 127 -8.17 -20.29 22.40
N PRO A 128 -7.34 -21.27 22.00
CA PRO A 128 -6.77 -21.28 20.66
C PRO A 128 -7.90 -21.07 19.66
N SER A 129 -7.73 -20.14 18.73
CA SER A 129 -8.71 -19.89 17.67
C SER A 129 -9.03 -21.23 17.00
N ASN A 130 -10.27 -21.69 17.15
CA ASN A 130 -10.75 -22.95 16.60
C ASN A 130 -11.07 -22.84 15.10
N GLN A 131 -10.53 -21.81 14.45
CA GLN A 131 -10.61 -21.62 13.01
C GLN A 131 -9.68 -22.63 12.34
N ALA A 132 -10.19 -23.31 11.33
CA ALA A 132 -9.38 -24.17 10.47
C ALA A 132 -8.18 -23.37 9.96
N ARG A 133 -6.97 -23.85 10.23
CA ARG A 133 -5.76 -23.19 9.74
C ARG A 133 -5.69 -23.41 8.24
N ARG A 134 -5.45 -22.32 7.51
CA ARG A 134 -5.24 -22.38 6.06
C ARG A 134 -3.94 -23.11 5.76
N THR A 135 -3.85 -23.69 4.59
CA THR A 135 -2.58 -24.16 4.04
C THR A 135 -1.76 -22.98 3.50
N VAL A 136 -0.46 -23.19 3.32
CA VAL A 136 0.42 -22.24 2.62
C VAL A 136 -0.13 -21.95 1.22
N GLN A 137 -0.63 -22.97 0.51
CA GLN A 137 -1.25 -22.81 -0.81
C GLN A 137 -2.43 -21.83 -0.78
N GLU A 138 -3.40 -22.06 0.09
CA GLU A 138 -4.59 -21.18 0.22
C GLU A 138 -4.20 -19.73 0.55
N LEU A 139 -3.14 -19.55 1.35
CA LEU A 139 -2.64 -18.23 1.71
C LEU A 139 -2.02 -17.49 0.52
N LEU A 140 -1.20 -18.18 -0.28
CA LEU A 140 -0.59 -17.62 -1.49
C LEU A 140 -1.63 -17.36 -2.60
N GLU A 141 -2.61 -18.24 -2.77
CA GLU A 141 -3.72 -18.06 -3.70
C GLU A 141 -4.55 -16.82 -3.32
N ALA A 142 -4.89 -16.68 -2.04
CA ALA A 142 -5.59 -15.49 -1.54
C ALA A 142 -4.78 -14.20 -1.76
N ALA A 143 -3.46 -14.24 -1.62
CA ALA A 143 -2.58 -13.10 -1.90
C ALA A 143 -2.62 -12.70 -3.39
N SER A 144 -2.49 -13.67 -4.30
CA SER A 144 -2.59 -13.43 -5.75
C SER A 144 -3.96 -12.90 -6.17
N GLU A 145 -5.04 -13.38 -5.54
CA GLU A 145 -6.37 -12.82 -5.77
C GLU A 145 -6.50 -11.37 -5.29
N GLU A 146 -5.92 -11.05 -4.13
CA GLU A 146 -5.93 -9.68 -3.60
C GLU A 146 -5.13 -8.73 -4.49
N GLU A 147 -3.98 -9.17 -5.02
CA GLU A 147 -3.20 -8.42 -6.00
C GLU A 147 -4.03 -8.09 -7.25
N LYS A 148 -4.67 -9.10 -7.86
CA LYS A 148 -5.54 -8.91 -9.03
C LYS A 148 -6.70 -7.95 -8.76
N LYS A 149 -7.31 -8.05 -7.57
CA LYS A 149 -8.40 -7.15 -7.14
C LYS A 149 -7.87 -5.72 -6.92
N ALA A 150 -6.70 -5.56 -6.31
CA ALA A 150 -6.06 -4.26 -6.10
C ALA A 150 -5.68 -3.59 -7.43
N GLU A 151 -5.14 -4.35 -8.38
CA GLU A 151 -4.80 -3.85 -9.71
C GLU A 151 -6.05 -3.39 -10.47
N LYS A 152 -7.11 -4.20 -10.46
CA LYS A 152 -8.39 -3.82 -11.07
C LYS A 152 -8.98 -2.56 -10.44
N ARG A 153 -8.91 -2.42 -9.10
CA ARG A 153 -9.36 -1.20 -8.40
C ARG A 153 -8.54 0.02 -8.82
N ARG A 154 -7.20 -0.10 -8.88
CA ARG A 154 -6.31 0.99 -9.33
C ARG A 154 -6.62 1.43 -10.76
N GLN A 155 -6.86 0.49 -11.67
CA GLN A 155 -7.25 0.81 -13.05
C GLN A 155 -8.59 1.53 -13.11
N GLN A 156 -9.59 1.04 -12.37
CA GLN A 156 -10.91 1.69 -12.30
C GLN A 156 -10.85 3.09 -11.69
N GLU A 157 -10.06 3.29 -10.63
CA GLU A 157 -9.87 4.60 -10.01
C GLU A 157 -9.12 5.57 -10.94
N ALA A 158 -8.10 5.08 -11.67
CA ALA A 158 -7.38 5.89 -12.66
C ALA A 158 -8.28 6.28 -13.83
N GLU A 159 -9.12 5.37 -14.31
CA GLU A 159 -10.09 5.64 -15.37
C GLU A 159 -11.18 6.61 -14.90
N ALA A 160 -11.71 6.43 -13.68
CA ALA A 160 -12.68 7.35 -13.09
C ALA A 160 -12.11 8.76 -12.94
N LYS A 161 -10.86 8.89 -12.46
CA LYS A 161 -10.15 10.19 -12.40
C LYS A 161 -9.96 10.80 -13.79
N ARG A 162 -9.56 10.00 -14.78
CA ARG A 162 -9.44 10.45 -16.17
C ARG A 162 -10.76 11.00 -16.70
N ILE A 163 -11.87 10.29 -16.46
CA ILE A 163 -13.21 10.72 -16.87
C ILE A 163 -13.61 12.02 -16.17
N GLU A 164 -13.36 12.14 -14.85
CA GLU A 164 -13.64 13.35 -14.09
C GLU A 164 -12.86 14.57 -14.61
N GLU A 165 -11.57 14.37 -14.93
CA GLU A 165 -10.73 15.40 -15.55
C GLU A 165 -11.28 15.85 -16.92
N LEU A 166 -11.70 14.90 -17.77
CA LEU A 166 -12.31 15.19 -19.06
C LEU A 166 -13.64 15.94 -18.90
N GLN A 167 -14.50 15.52 -17.97
CA GLN A 167 -15.77 16.21 -17.68
C GLN A 167 -15.55 17.64 -17.14
N THR A 168 -14.51 17.84 -16.34
CA THR A 168 -14.13 19.17 -15.85
C THR A 168 -13.59 20.04 -16.99
N LEU A 169 -12.81 19.45 -17.90
CA LEU A 169 -12.33 20.12 -19.11
C LEU A 169 -13.48 20.53 -20.03
N ALA A 170 -14.49 19.66 -20.20
CA ALA A 170 -15.69 19.94 -20.99
C ALA A 170 -16.40 21.23 -20.56
N LYS A 171 -16.53 21.45 -19.24
CA LYS A 171 -17.17 22.66 -18.69
C LYS A 171 -16.40 23.95 -19.02
N ARG A 172 -15.11 23.85 -19.32
CA ARG A 172 -14.23 25.00 -19.61
C ARG A 172 -13.67 24.95 -21.03
N GLU A 173 -14.23 24.13 -21.91
CA GLU A 173 -13.67 23.85 -23.23
C GLU A 173 -13.42 25.14 -24.02
N ALA A 174 -14.41 26.04 -24.09
CA ALA A 174 -14.28 27.33 -24.77
C ALA A 174 -13.15 28.21 -24.19
N GLN A 175 -12.97 28.20 -22.87
CA GLN A 175 -11.89 28.95 -22.22
C GLN A 175 -10.52 28.35 -22.53
N VAL A 176 -10.44 27.02 -22.63
CA VAL A 176 -9.19 26.31 -22.96
C VAL A 176 -8.78 26.58 -24.40
N TRP A 177 -9.73 26.61 -25.33
CA TRP A 177 -9.46 27.03 -26.72
C TRP A 177 -8.93 28.46 -26.80
N GLN A 178 -9.51 29.41 -26.05
CA GLN A 178 -8.99 30.78 -25.97
C GLN A 178 -7.59 30.85 -25.36
N GLN A 179 -7.29 30.01 -24.36
CA GLN A 179 -5.94 29.92 -23.79
C GLN A 179 -4.93 29.38 -24.80
N VAL A 180 -5.30 28.36 -25.60
CA VAL A 180 -4.47 27.83 -26.69
C VAL A 180 -4.12 28.94 -27.67
N GLU A 181 -5.10 29.71 -28.14
CA GLU A 181 -4.86 30.84 -29.04
C GLU A 181 -3.94 31.90 -28.42
N SER A 182 -4.17 32.27 -27.16
CA SER A 182 -3.32 33.24 -26.45
C SER A 182 -1.86 32.75 -26.31
N LEU A 183 -1.67 31.46 -26.00
CA LEU A 183 -0.34 30.85 -25.90
C LEU A 183 0.37 30.82 -27.26
N ILE A 184 -0.37 30.56 -28.34
CA ILE A 184 0.16 30.58 -29.70
C ILE A 184 0.57 32.01 -30.12
N GLN A 185 -0.21 33.02 -29.74
CA GLN A 185 0.09 34.43 -30.03
C GLN A 185 1.37 34.94 -29.36
N LYS A 186 1.70 34.45 -28.15
CA LYS A 186 2.92 34.84 -27.42
C LYS A 186 4.21 34.46 -28.15
N ALA A 187 4.15 33.57 -29.14
CA ALA A 187 5.27 33.19 -30.02
C ALA A 187 6.54 32.74 -29.28
N GLN A 188 6.39 32.11 -28.11
CA GLN A 188 7.49 31.58 -27.30
C GLN A 188 7.52 30.06 -27.37
N SER A 189 8.73 29.49 -27.35
CA SER A 189 8.91 28.03 -27.32
C SER A 189 8.13 27.36 -26.19
N LYS A 190 8.24 27.84 -24.95
CA LYS A 190 7.53 27.22 -23.81
C LYS A 190 6.01 27.32 -23.96
N SER A 191 5.50 28.42 -24.50
CA SER A 191 4.06 28.61 -24.71
C SER A 191 3.51 27.68 -25.79
N TYR A 192 4.28 27.35 -26.83
CA TYR A 192 3.88 26.32 -27.79
C TYR A 192 3.82 24.92 -27.15
N ASP A 193 4.75 24.57 -26.25
CA ASP A 193 4.70 23.28 -25.56
C ASP A 193 3.45 23.17 -24.66
N GLU A 194 3.07 24.27 -24.00
CA GLU A 194 1.84 24.36 -23.21
C GLU A 194 0.58 24.30 -24.07
N ALA A 195 0.55 25.00 -25.20
CA ALA A 195 -0.57 24.95 -26.15
C ALA A 195 -0.78 23.54 -26.71
N VAL A 196 0.31 22.86 -27.07
CA VAL A 196 0.31 21.47 -27.55
C VAL A 196 -0.27 20.52 -26.47
N LYS A 197 0.14 20.67 -25.20
CA LYS A 197 -0.43 19.89 -24.08
C LYS A 197 -1.94 20.10 -23.93
N LEU A 198 -2.43 21.33 -24.07
CA LEU A 198 -3.86 21.64 -24.00
C LEU A 198 -4.63 21.05 -25.20
N LEU A 199 -4.06 21.10 -26.40
CA LEU A 199 -4.66 20.52 -27.60
C LEU A 199 -4.77 18.99 -27.51
N VAL A 200 -3.80 18.30 -26.92
CA VAL A 200 -3.90 16.85 -26.64
C VAL A 200 -5.08 16.57 -25.71
N LYS A 201 -5.23 17.32 -24.62
CA LYS A 201 -6.36 17.16 -23.69
C LYS A 201 -7.71 17.42 -24.37
N LEU A 202 -7.77 18.41 -25.27
CA LEU A 202 -8.97 18.71 -26.05
C LEU A 202 -9.29 17.60 -27.08
N ARG A 203 -8.27 16.97 -27.68
CA ARG A 203 -8.47 15.78 -28.52
C ARG A 203 -9.04 14.63 -27.71
N ASP A 204 -8.43 14.32 -26.56
CA ASP A 204 -8.88 13.22 -25.69
C ASP A 204 -10.33 13.44 -25.21
N LEU A 205 -10.70 14.70 -24.96
CA LEU A 205 -12.09 15.08 -24.67
C LEU A 205 -13.02 14.87 -25.87
N ALA A 206 -12.58 15.25 -27.07
CA ALA A 206 -13.35 15.08 -28.29
C ALA A 206 -13.55 13.59 -28.63
N GLU A 207 -12.56 12.74 -28.37
CA GLU A 207 -12.71 11.27 -28.46
C GLU A 207 -13.77 10.76 -27.48
N TYR A 208 -13.70 11.19 -26.21
CA TYR A 208 -14.66 10.79 -25.18
C TYR A 208 -16.11 11.21 -25.49
N GLN A 209 -16.30 12.37 -26.12
CA GLN A 209 -17.62 12.90 -26.49
C GLN A 209 -18.08 12.52 -27.90
N ASN A 210 -17.31 11.73 -28.65
CA ASN A 210 -17.53 11.46 -30.09
C ASN A 210 -17.58 12.75 -30.95
N GLY A 211 -16.89 13.81 -30.52
CA GLY A 211 -16.82 15.13 -31.16
C GLY A 211 -15.55 15.38 -31.99
N LEU A 212 -14.80 14.34 -32.35
CA LEU A 212 -13.56 14.43 -33.15
C LEU A 212 -13.66 15.35 -34.38
N PRO A 213 -14.76 15.35 -35.18
CA PRO A 213 -14.87 16.24 -36.33
C PRO A 213 -14.81 17.74 -35.96
N VAL A 214 -15.47 18.13 -34.87
CA VAL A 214 -15.49 19.53 -34.39
C VAL A 214 -14.12 19.95 -33.88
N PHE A 215 -13.41 19.04 -33.22
CA PHE A 215 -12.01 19.28 -32.81
C PHE A 215 -11.11 19.47 -34.03
N GLN A 216 -11.25 18.62 -35.05
CA GLN A 216 -10.43 18.70 -36.26
C GLN A 216 -10.69 20.01 -37.03
N GLU A 217 -11.94 20.46 -37.12
CA GLU A 217 -12.27 21.74 -37.75
C GLU A 217 -11.57 22.92 -37.07
N ARG A 218 -11.59 22.97 -35.73
CA ARG A 218 -10.87 24.01 -34.96
C ARG A 218 -9.36 23.88 -35.08
N LEU A 219 -8.83 22.66 -35.12
CA LEU A 219 -7.40 22.43 -35.33
C LEU A 219 -6.96 22.95 -36.70
N ASN A 220 -7.74 22.68 -37.76
CA ASN A 220 -7.46 23.16 -39.11
C ASN A 220 -7.48 24.70 -39.17
N GLN A 221 -8.42 25.36 -38.48
CA GLN A 221 -8.44 26.82 -38.37
C GLN A 221 -7.14 27.38 -37.74
N ILE A 222 -6.60 26.71 -36.71
CA ILE A 222 -5.30 27.07 -36.11
C ILE A 222 -4.16 26.90 -37.12
N TYR A 223 -4.17 25.81 -37.91
CA TYR A 223 -3.18 25.55 -38.95
C TYR A 223 -3.17 26.60 -40.07
N GLU A 224 -4.35 27.08 -40.47
CA GLU A 224 -4.53 28.14 -41.46
C GLU A 224 -4.09 29.51 -40.91
N GLN A 225 -4.62 29.89 -39.73
CA GLN A 225 -4.38 31.19 -39.12
C GLN A 225 -2.92 31.39 -38.71
N TYR A 226 -2.25 30.34 -38.24
CA TYR A 226 -0.85 30.38 -37.82
C TYR A 226 0.08 29.67 -38.80
N SER A 227 -0.26 29.72 -40.10
CA SER A 227 0.47 29.06 -41.18
C SER A 227 1.97 29.42 -41.23
N ASN A 228 2.32 30.65 -40.82
CA ASN A 228 3.68 31.20 -40.78
C ASN A 228 4.50 30.77 -39.53
N ARG A 229 3.93 30.02 -38.58
CA ARG A 229 4.61 29.59 -37.35
C ARG A 229 5.13 28.15 -37.48
N SER A 230 6.26 27.99 -38.19
CA SER A 230 6.87 26.67 -38.46
C SER A 230 7.20 25.84 -37.20
N GLY A 231 7.63 26.51 -36.12
CA GLY A 231 7.95 25.85 -34.84
C GLY A 231 6.74 25.22 -34.14
N LEU A 232 5.55 25.81 -34.27
CA LEU A 232 4.30 25.24 -33.74
C LEU A 232 3.87 24.03 -34.57
N LYS A 233 3.86 24.18 -35.90
CA LYS A 233 3.46 23.11 -36.83
C LYS A 233 4.30 21.85 -36.63
N ARG A 234 5.62 22.01 -36.48
CA ARG A 234 6.52 20.89 -36.23
C ARG A 234 6.13 20.11 -34.96
N ARG A 235 5.83 20.80 -33.86
CA ARG A 235 5.47 20.15 -32.59
C ARG A 235 4.11 19.46 -32.63
N LEU A 236 3.14 20.07 -33.31
CA LEU A 236 1.83 19.44 -33.55
C LEU A 236 1.98 18.16 -34.38
N GLN A 237 2.82 18.17 -35.42
CA GLN A 237 3.12 16.98 -36.21
C GLN A 237 3.87 15.90 -35.41
N GLU A 238 4.84 16.29 -34.57
CA GLU A 238 5.59 15.37 -33.71
C GLU A 238 4.69 14.57 -32.75
N ILE A 239 3.55 15.13 -32.33
CA ILE A 239 2.57 14.45 -31.46
C ILE A 239 1.37 13.86 -32.21
N GLY A 240 1.40 13.87 -33.56
CA GLY A 240 0.35 13.30 -34.40
C GLY A 240 -0.93 14.13 -34.52
N LEU A 241 -0.93 15.41 -34.11
CA LEU A 241 -2.02 16.35 -34.38
C LEU A 241 -1.83 16.98 -35.76
N THR A 242 -2.19 16.25 -36.81
CA THR A 242 -2.06 16.73 -38.20
C THR A 242 -3.34 17.42 -38.67
N ASP A 243 -3.18 18.40 -39.56
CA ASP A 243 -4.27 18.93 -40.37
C ASP A 243 -4.87 17.81 -41.23
N SER A 244 -6.19 17.71 -41.25
CA SER A 244 -6.93 16.76 -42.08
C SER A 244 -7.54 17.55 -43.23
N LYS A 245 -6.96 17.38 -44.43
CA LYS A 245 -7.54 17.85 -45.70
C LYS A 245 -8.52 16.83 -46.27
#